data_AF-A0A661QLC5-F1
#
_entry.id   AF-A0A661QLC5-F1
#
_cell.length_a   1.000
_cell.length_b   1.000
_cell.length_c   1.000
_cell.angle_alpha   90.00
_cell.angle_beta   90.00
_cell.angle_gamma   90.00
#
_symmetry.space_group_name_H-M   'P 1'
#
loop_
_entity.id
_entity.type
_entity.pdbx_description
1 polymer ?
#
loop_
_entity_poly.entity_id
_entity_poly.type
_entity_poly.pdbx_seq_one_letter_code
_entity_poly.pdbx_strand_id
1 'polypeptide(L)'
;MHRIGGAVSLAIFDDRLEIWSDGTLPFGLKPEDLKRDHASRPRNPIIAQVFYLRGMIERWGRGTQKIVELCVKAGHPEPEFGEQAGSVWVRFLPSGYIAPHRVAHDLTERQREILQTLA
;
A
#
# COMPACT_ATOMS: atom_id res chain seq x y z
N MET A 1 -16.80 -4.38 19.50
CA MET A 1 -17.73 -4.93 18.49
C MET A 1 -16.91 -5.32 17.27
N HIS A 2 -16.79 -6.62 16.99
CA HIS A 2 -16.02 -7.13 15.84
C HIS A 2 -16.92 -7.06 14.61
N ARG A 3 -16.60 -6.23 13.61
CA ARG A 3 -17.31 -6.27 12.31
C ARG A 3 -17.01 -7.60 11.65
N ILE A 4 -18.05 -8.30 11.22
CA ILE A 4 -17.95 -9.55 10.47
C ILE A 4 -17.57 -9.17 9.03
N GLY A 5 -16.42 -9.65 8.56
CA GLY A 5 -16.12 -9.76 7.13
C GLY A 5 -15.79 -8.48 6.37
N GLY A 6 -14.73 -7.78 6.76
CA GLY A 6 -14.12 -6.77 5.90
C GLY A 6 -13.24 -7.40 4.83
N ALA A 7 -13.55 -7.19 3.56
CA ALA A 7 -12.67 -7.59 2.46
C ALA A 7 -11.50 -6.61 2.31
N VAL A 8 -10.34 -7.11 1.88
CA VAL A 8 -9.27 -6.25 1.38
C VAL A 8 -9.63 -5.83 -0.04
N SER A 9 -9.67 -4.53 -0.30
CA SER A 9 -9.97 -3.97 -1.62
C SER A 9 -8.69 -3.44 -2.27
N LEU A 10 -8.56 -3.68 -3.57
CA LEU A 10 -7.44 -3.22 -4.40
C LEU A 10 -8.00 -2.29 -5.48
N ALA A 11 -7.52 -1.05 -5.52
CA ALA A 11 -7.88 -0.10 -6.56
C ALA A 11 -6.62 0.32 -7.32
N ILE A 12 -6.65 0.15 -8.65
CA ILE A 12 -5.55 0.49 -9.56
C ILE A 12 -6.03 1.67 -10.40
N PHE A 13 -5.30 2.78 -10.32
CA PHE A 13 -5.51 3.97 -11.12
C PHE A 13 -4.29 4.20 -12.02
N ASP A 14 -4.42 5.12 -12.97
CA ASP A 14 -3.31 5.49 -13.86
C ASP A 14 -2.11 6.07 -13.10
N ASP A 15 -2.36 6.69 -11.94
CA ASP A 15 -1.38 7.44 -11.15
C ASP A 15 -1.08 6.85 -9.77
N ARG A 16 -1.75 5.76 -9.36
CA ARG A 16 -1.53 5.14 -8.04
C ARG A 16 -2.13 3.75 -7.89
N LEU A 17 -1.62 3.03 -6.90
CA LEU A 17 -2.21 1.80 -6.36
C LEU A 17 -2.69 2.07 -4.94
N GLU A 18 -3.93 1.69 -4.63
CA GLU A 18 -4.47 1.76 -3.28
C GLU A 18 -4.90 0.38 -2.78
N ILE A 19 -4.52 0.05 -1.54
CA ILE A 19 -4.97 -1.14 -0.83
C ILE A 19 -5.73 -0.69 0.41
N TRP A 20 -6.97 -1.15 0.55
CA TRP A 20 -7.87 -0.79 1.65
C TRP A 20 -8.24 -2.02 2.47
N SER A 21 -8.18 -1.91 3.80
CA SER A 21 -8.60 -2.94 4.76
C SER A 21 -9.64 -2.35 5.72
N ASP A 22 -10.75 -3.05 5.92
CA ASP A 22 -11.77 -2.66 6.92
C ASP A 22 -11.20 -2.71 8.34
N GLY A 23 -11.66 -1.78 9.17
CA GLY A 23 -11.17 -1.55 10.52
C GLY A 23 -10.19 -0.37 10.60
N THR A 24 -9.96 0.08 11.83
CA THR A 24 -9.07 1.21 12.18
C THR A 24 -7.77 0.70 12.76
N LEU A 25 -6.66 1.42 12.76
CA LEU A 25 -5.40 0.99 13.39
C LEU A 25 -5.59 0.58 14.86
N PRO A 26 -4.95 -0.51 15.31
CA PRO A 26 -5.23 -1.07 16.62
C PRO A 26 -4.54 -0.27 17.73
N PHE A 27 -5.11 -0.29 18.93
CA PHE A 27 -4.47 0.18 20.17
C PHE A 27 -4.00 1.64 20.16
N GLY A 28 -4.66 2.51 19.39
CA GLY A 28 -4.37 3.94 19.34
C GLY A 28 -3.18 4.33 18.45
N LEU A 29 -2.67 3.40 17.64
CA LEU A 29 -1.70 3.71 16.58
C LEU A 29 -2.28 4.73 15.60
N LYS A 30 -1.46 5.67 15.17
CA LYS A 30 -1.77 6.62 14.11
C LYS A 30 -1.05 6.26 12.81
N PRO A 31 -1.53 6.72 11.64
CA PRO A 31 -0.86 6.45 10.37
C PRO A 31 0.62 6.88 10.36
N GLU A 32 0.94 8.00 10.99
CA GLU A 32 2.32 8.50 11.11
C GLU A 32 3.24 7.54 11.88
N ASP A 33 2.69 6.75 12.81
CA ASP A 33 3.46 5.80 13.61
C ASP A 33 3.93 4.62 12.77
N LEU A 34 3.22 4.27 11.68
CA LEU A 34 3.58 3.14 10.80
C LEU A 34 4.91 3.32 10.09
N LYS A 35 5.42 4.56 10.00
CA LYS A 35 6.72 4.90 9.43
C LYS A 35 7.85 4.93 10.47
N ARG A 36 7.55 4.59 11.72
CA ARG A 36 8.46 4.67 12.87
C ARG A 36 8.49 3.34 13.61
N ASP A 37 9.37 3.24 14.59
CA ASP A 37 9.35 2.10 15.50
C ASP A 37 8.08 2.11 16.35
N HIS A 38 7.36 1.01 16.32
CA HIS A 38 6.17 0.79 17.12
C HIS A 38 6.06 -0.68 17.56
N ALA A 39 5.40 -0.93 18.69
CA ALA A 39 5.22 -2.28 19.19
C ALA A 39 4.35 -3.12 18.23
N SER A 40 4.82 -4.33 17.91
CA SER A 40 4.04 -5.30 17.13
C SER A 40 2.96 -5.93 18.01
N ARG A 41 1.74 -5.38 17.95
CA ARG A 41 0.59 -5.89 18.70
C ARG A 41 -0.48 -6.34 17.70
N PRO A 42 -0.57 -7.65 17.37
CA PRO A 42 -1.58 -8.15 16.45
C PRO A 42 -2.96 -8.17 17.09
N ARG A 43 -4.01 -7.81 16.34
CA ARG A 43 -5.41 -7.96 16.80
C ARG A 43 -5.81 -9.42 17.01
N ASN A 44 -5.35 -10.29 16.13
CA ASN A 44 -5.56 -11.73 16.21
C ASN A 44 -4.20 -12.43 16.35
N PRO A 45 -3.78 -12.73 17.60
CA PRO A 45 -2.50 -13.38 17.86
C PRO A 45 -2.36 -14.75 17.20
N ILE A 46 -3.46 -15.50 17.05
CA ILE A 46 -3.45 -16.84 16.45
C ILE A 46 -3.11 -16.74 14.96
N ILE A 47 -3.78 -15.86 14.22
CA ILE A 47 -3.48 -15.63 12.79
C ILE A 47 -2.05 -15.14 12.60
N ALA A 48 -1.61 -14.16 13.41
CA ALA A 48 -0.25 -13.66 13.36
C ALA A 48 0.78 -14.75 13.66
N GLN A 49 0.51 -15.64 14.62
CA GLN A 49 1.37 -16.77 14.96
C GLN A 49 1.49 -17.75 13.79
N VAL A 50 0.39 -18.07 13.10
CA VAL A 50 0.43 -18.94 11.91
C VAL A 50 1.30 -18.32 10.82
N PHE A 51 1.11 -17.04 10.49
CA PHE A 51 1.93 -16.35 9.48
C PHE A 51 3.41 -16.27 9.88
N TYR A 52 3.70 -16.06 11.17
CA TYR A 52 5.07 -16.08 11.67
C TYR A 52 5.71 -17.47 11.52
N LEU A 53 5.01 -18.54 11.91
CA LEU A 53 5.50 -19.91 11.78
C LEU A 53 5.71 -20.32 10.32
N ARG A 54 4.96 -19.71 9.39
CA ARG A 54 5.13 -19.88 7.93
C ARG A 54 6.21 -18.98 7.34
N GLY A 55 6.89 -18.15 8.14
CA GLY A 55 7.92 -17.22 7.67
C GLY A 55 7.38 -16.07 6.83
N MET A 56 6.07 -15.80 6.86
CA MET A 56 5.42 -14.77 6.06
C MET A 56 5.49 -13.38 6.71
N ILE A 57 5.60 -13.32 8.03
CA ILE A 57 5.76 -12.06 8.79
C ILE A 57 6.86 -12.18 9.84
N GLU A 58 7.41 -11.03 10.24
CA GLU A 58 8.33 -10.90 11.37
C GLU A 58 7.58 -10.50 12.66
N ARG A 59 8.15 -10.81 13.84
CA ARG A 59 7.55 -10.38 15.12
C ARG A 59 7.80 -8.91 15.47
N TRP A 60 8.77 -8.27 14.84
CA TRP A 60 9.32 -6.98 15.30
C TRP A 60 8.51 -5.76 14.84
N GLY A 61 7.48 -5.95 14.01
CA GLY A 61 6.56 -4.86 13.62
C GLY A 61 7.10 -3.90 12.55
N ARG A 62 8.25 -4.20 11.94
CA ARG A 62 8.91 -3.33 10.94
C ARG A 62 8.38 -3.49 9.51
N GLY A 63 7.26 -4.19 9.33
CA GLY A 63 6.74 -4.51 8.00
C GLY A 63 6.43 -3.26 7.18
N THR A 64 5.79 -2.26 7.78
CA THR A 64 5.44 -0.98 7.14
C THR A 64 6.67 -0.13 6.84
N GLN A 65 7.66 -0.10 7.74
CA GLN A 65 8.95 0.56 7.50
C GLN A 65 9.68 -0.09 6.32
N LYS A 66 9.68 -1.43 6.24
CA LYS A 66 10.28 -2.18 5.12
C LYS A 66 9.59 -1.89 3.79
N ILE A 67 8.27 -1.67 3.79
CA ILE A 67 7.55 -1.23 2.59
C ILE A 67 8.06 0.14 2.14
N VAL A 68 8.19 1.10 3.07
CA VAL A 68 8.74 2.44 2.77
C VAL A 68 10.16 2.33 2.19
N GLU A 69 11.04 1.57 2.84
CA GLU A 69 12.41 1.35 2.37
C GLU A 69 12.46 0.77 0.94
N LEU A 70 11.60 -0.21 0.64
CA LEU A 70 11.56 -0.85 -0.67
C LEU A 70 11.05 0.10 -1.77
N CYS A 71 10.04 0.92 -1.48
CA CYS A 71 9.56 1.94 -2.42
C CYS A 71 10.67 2.93 -2.75
N VAL A 72 11.31 3.51 -1.73
CA VAL A 72 12.39 4.49 -1.90
C VAL A 72 13.58 3.87 -2.63
N LYS A 73 13.97 2.64 -2.27
CA LYS A 73 15.06 1.92 -2.95
C LYS A 73 14.77 1.66 -4.43
N ALA A 74 13.52 1.48 -4.80
CA ALA A 74 13.08 1.33 -6.18
C ALA A 74 12.93 2.68 -6.93
N GLY A 75 13.21 3.81 -6.27
CA GLY A 75 13.09 5.15 -6.85
C GLY A 75 11.67 5.74 -6.79
N HIS A 76 10.74 5.06 -6.12
CA HIS A 76 9.39 5.57 -5.91
C HIS A 76 9.31 6.50 -4.69
N PRO A 77 8.33 7.42 -4.65
CA PRO A 77 7.97 8.14 -3.44
C PRO A 77 7.63 7.18 -2.30
N GLU A 78 7.75 7.65 -1.06
CA GLU A 78 7.25 6.89 0.07
C GLU A 78 5.74 6.62 -0.08
N PRO A 79 5.26 5.43 0.31
CA PRO A 79 3.83 5.19 0.37
C PRO A 79 3.16 6.08 1.41
N GLU A 80 1.92 6.41 1.15
CA GLU A 80 1.05 7.11 2.08
C GLU A 80 0.22 6.08 2.85
N PHE A 81 0.09 6.30 4.16
CA PHE A 81 -0.81 5.52 5.00
C PHE A 81 -1.89 6.44 5.53
N GLY A 82 -3.11 5.92 5.65
CA GLY A 82 -4.18 6.68 6.28
C GLY A 82 -5.29 5.81 6.83
N GLU A 83 -6.17 6.47 7.56
CA GLU A 83 -7.38 5.88 8.11
C GLU A 83 -8.56 6.81 7.78
N GLN A 84 -9.60 6.26 7.14
CA GLN A 84 -10.78 7.03 6.76
C GLN A 84 -12.02 6.12 6.76
N ALA A 85 -13.13 6.65 7.27
CA ALA A 85 -14.44 5.98 7.27
C ALA A 85 -14.44 4.57 7.86
N GLY A 86 -13.57 4.31 8.85
CA GLY A 86 -13.45 3.01 9.50
C GLY A 86 -12.60 1.99 8.73
N SER A 87 -11.80 2.44 7.77
CA SER A 87 -10.86 1.63 7.00
C SER A 87 -9.44 2.20 7.08
N VAL A 88 -8.45 1.32 7.07
CA VAL A 88 -7.04 1.65 6.90
C VAL A 88 -6.67 1.46 5.44
N TRP A 89 -5.89 2.37 4.88
CA TRP A 89 -5.42 2.29 3.51
C TRP A 89 -3.92 2.57 3.41
N VAL A 90 -3.32 2.00 2.36
CA VAL A 90 -1.98 2.35 1.88
C VAL A 90 -2.07 2.72 0.41
N ARG A 91 -1.43 3.82 0.03
CA ARG A 91 -1.35 4.31 -1.34
C ARG A 91 0.10 4.32 -1.79
N PHE A 92 0.35 3.72 -2.94
CA PHE A 92 1.63 3.72 -3.62
C PHE A 92 1.57 4.65 -4.82
N LEU A 93 2.56 5.53 -4.93
CA LEU A 93 2.70 6.47 -6.03
C LEU A 93 3.84 6.02 -6.95
N PRO A 94 3.69 6.17 -8.27
CA PRO A 94 4.79 5.92 -9.20
C PRO A 94 5.85 7.02 -9.10
N SER A 95 7.05 6.72 -9.57
CA SER A 95 8.18 7.66 -9.61
C SER A 95 8.08 8.64 -10.78
N GLY A 96 7.26 8.32 -11.77
CA GLY A 96 7.06 9.06 -13.00
C GLY A 96 5.75 8.67 -13.67
N TYR A 97 5.51 9.20 -14.86
CA TYR A 97 4.30 8.92 -15.60
C TYR A 97 4.27 7.45 -16.06
N ILE A 98 3.18 6.75 -15.72
CA ILE A 98 2.92 5.41 -16.26
C ILE A 98 2.06 5.59 -17.51
N ALA A 99 2.60 5.23 -18.67
CA ALA A 99 1.81 5.24 -19.90
C ALA A 99 0.61 4.29 -19.77
N PRO A 100 -0.62 4.73 -20.11
CA PRO A 100 -1.81 3.93 -19.95
C PRO A 100 -1.70 2.64 -20.76
N HIS A 101 -1.98 1.50 -20.12
CA HIS A 101 -1.92 0.18 -20.76
C HIS A 101 -3.04 -0.04 -21.79
N ARG A 102 -4.11 0.76 -21.73
CA ARG A 102 -5.22 0.72 -22.70
C ARG A 102 -5.57 2.14 -23.11
N VAL A 103 -5.48 2.40 -24.40
CA VAL A 103 -5.99 3.62 -25.02
C VAL A 103 -7.23 3.23 -25.82
N ALA A 104 -8.31 3.99 -25.69
CA ALA A 104 -9.58 3.67 -26.37
C ALA A 104 -9.48 3.68 -27.91
N HIS A 105 -8.40 4.25 -28.44
CA HIS A 105 -8.08 4.38 -29.85
C HIS A 105 -6.58 4.19 -30.08
N ASP A 106 -6.20 3.91 -31.32
CA ASP A 106 -4.79 3.82 -31.71
C ASP A 106 -4.08 5.16 -31.51
N LEU A 107 -2.90 5.11 -30.89
CA LEU A 107 -2.05 6.28 -30.71
C LEU A 107 -1.38 6.65 -32.04
N THR A 108 -1.50 7.92 -32.42
CA THR A 108 -0.69 8.51 -33.49
C THR A 108 0.79 8.45 -33.16
N GLU A 109 1.65 8.54 -34.18
CA GLU A 109 3.12 8.52 -34.01
C GLU A 109 3.60 9.61 -33.04
N ARG A 110 3.12 10.85 -33.21
CA ARG A 110 3.41 11.97 -32.31
C ARG A 110 2.98 11.72 -30.86
N GLN A 111 1.84 11.08 -30.63
CA GLN A 111 1.39 10.78 -29.27
C GLN A 111 2.29 9.72 -28.61
N ARG A 112 2.78 8.73 -29.36
CA ARG A 112 3.73 7.74 -28.83
C ARG A 112 5.06 8.40 -28.44
N GLU A 113 5.58 9.29 -29.28
CA GLU A 113 6.81 10.04 -28.99
C GLU A 113 6.68 10.89 -27.72
N ILE A 114 5.54 11.58 -27.55
CA ILE A 114 5.27 12.35 -26.32
C ILE A 114 5.25 11.44 -25.09
N LEU A 115 4.55 10.31 -25.16
CA LEU A 115 4.45 9.36 -24.04
C LEU A 115 5.81 8.76 -23.66
N GLN A 116 6.68 8.48 -24.63
CA GLN A 116 8.05 8.00 -24.39
C GLN A 116 8.93 9.04 -23.71
N THR A 117 8.66 10.33 -23.92
CA THR A 117 9.44 11.43 -23.29
C THR A 117 9.00 11.68 -21.85
N LEU A 118 7.76 11.33 -21.51
CA LEU A 118 7.18 11.53 -20.18
C LEU A 118 7.46 10.38 -19.20
N ALA A 119 7.74 9.18 -19.73
CA ALA A 119 8.05 7.97 -18.95
C ALA A 119 9.50 7.99 -18.42
#